data_AF-A0A150MTS8-F1
#
_entry.id   AF-A0A150MTS8-F1
#
_cell.length_a   1.000
_cell.length_b   1.000
_cell.length_c   1.000
_cell.angle_alpha   90.00
_cell.angle_beta   90.00
_cell.angle_gamma   90.00
#
_symmetry.space_group_name_H-M   'P 1'
#
loop_
_entity.id
_entity.type
_entity.pdbx_description
1 polymer ?
#
loop_
_entity_poly.entity_id
_entity_poly.type
_entity_poly.pdbx_seq_one_letter_code
_entity_poly.pdbx_strand_id
1 'polypeptide(L)'
;MLNEEEKAIKKTVEEIETYYAEKRNLSWKDIRQSKQLLEELNEKYQLIRVLDRKGNVVVSVSNGASISLSPSGAPKELQMDYHFVNDERFIILREPLHTSTVNGTIEIARRLVKFQQMMNMLFFIMTVIGIVAMIMSAFIGRLVAQNFVGRLKTLTKTMMDIKNKGMKKRIDVPASNDEMSELMMMFNKMMDEIERLFDQQKQFFNL
;
A
#
# COMPACT_ATOMS: atom_id res chain seq x y z
N MET A 1 14.28 -9.25 -2.16
CA MET A 1 14.47 -8.98 -0.71
C MET A 1 14.25 -10.22 0.14
N LEU A 2 13.08 -10.89 0.10
CA LEU A 2 12.88 -12.09 0.92
C LEU A 2 13.90 -13.21 0.60
N ASN A 3 14.12 -13.48 -0.69
CA ASN A 3 15.16 -14.40 -1.15
C ASN A 3 16.59 -14.02 -0.71
N GLU A 4 16.86 -12.73 -0.48
CA GLU A 4 18.18 -12.29 0.01
C GLU A 4 18.31 -12.55 1.51
N GLU A 5 17.24 -12.34 2.29
CA GLU A 5 17.20 -12.72 3.71
C GLU A 5 17.32 -14.25 3.88
N GLU A 6 16.64 -15.05 3.03
CA GLU A 6 16.77 -16.52 3.03
C GLU A 6 18.20 -16.98 2.73
N LYS A 7 18.84 -16.42 1.69
CA LYS A 7 20.24 -16.72 1.35
C LYS A 7 21.21 -16.33 2.45
N ALA A 8 21.03 -15.16 3.06
CA ALA A 8 21.90 -14.69 4.14
C ALA A 8 21.82 -15.63 5.36
N ILE A 9 20.62 -16.09 5.72
CA ILE A 9 20.44 -17.04 6.82
C ILE A 9 21.06 -18.40 6.48
N LYS A 10 20.84 -18.93 5.27
CA LYS A 10 21.49 -20.18 4.81
C LYS A 10 23.01 -20.09 4.87
N LYS A 11 23.59 -19.01 4.36
CA LYS A 11 25.03 -18.74 4.42
C LYS A 11 25.54 -18.71 5.86
N THR A 12 24.78 -18.10 6.78
CA THR A 12 25.15 -18.08 8.21
C THR A 12 25.17 -19.50 8.79
N VAL A 13 24.17 -20.34 8.45
CA VAL A 13 24.14 -21.75 8.89
C VAL A 13 25.34 -22.51 8.33
N GLU A 14 25.63 -22.38 7.02
CA GLU A 14 26.77 -23.03 6.37
C GLU A 14 28.10 -22.66 7.03
N GLU A 15 28.29 -21.38 7.41
CA GLU A 15 29.48 -20.92 8.13
C GLU A 15 29.60 -21.52 9.54
N ILE A 16 28.48 -21.64 10.27
CA ILE A 16 28.43 -22.30 11.59
C ILE A 16 28.73 -23.80 11.46
N GLU A 17 28.14 -24.47 10.48
CA GLU A 17 28.38 -25.89 10.22
C GLU A 17 29.83 -26.17 9.84
N THR A 18 30.41 -25.34 8.97
CA THR A 18 31.83 -25.45 8.57
C THR A 18 32.73 -25.36 9.79
N TYR A 19 32.51 -24.37 10.67
CA TYR A 19 33.28 -24.24 11.90
C TYR A 19 33.14 -25.45 12.83
N TYR A 20 31.94 -26.02 12.96
CA TYR A 20 31.74 -27.22 13.78
C TYR A 20 32.32 -28.49 13.14
N ALA A 21 32.33 -28.59 11.81
CA ALA A 21 32.89 -29.72 11.08
C ALA A 21 34.43 -29.77 11.14
N GLU A 22 35.10 -28.62 11.27
CA GLU A 22 36.55 -28.56 11.49
C GLU A 22 36.99 -29.20 12.82
N LYS A 23 36.08 -29.31 13.79
CA LYS A 23 36.35 -29.97 15.08
C LYS A 23 36.17 -31.48 14.98
N ARG A 24 37.30 -32.20 14.95
CA ARG A 24 37.37 -33.68 14.87
C ARG A 24 36.50 -34.44 15.87
N ASN A 25 36.34 -33.91 17.10
CA ASN A 25 35.48 -34.48 18.16
C ASN A 25 34.64 -33.36 18.80
N LEU A 26 33.63 -32.87 18.06
CA LEU A 26 32.73 -31.85 18.57
C LEU A 26 32.03 -32.32 19.86
N SER A 27 32.06 -31.50 20.92
CA SER A 27 31.31 -31.77 22.15
C SER A 27 30.37 -30.62 22.51
N TRP A 28 29.42 -30.85 23.42
CA TRP A 28 28.59 -29.77 23.96
C TRP A 28 29.39 -28.68 24.68
N LYS A 29 30.61 -28.99 25.17
CA LYS A 29 31.51 -27.98 25.74
C LYS A 29 32.05 -27.06 24.64
N ASP A 30 32.40 -27.62 23.48
CA ASP A 30 32.86 -26.85 22.32
C ASP A 30 31.77 -25.91 21.78
N ILE A 31 30.52 -26.40 21.73
CA ILE A 31 29.35 -25.60 21.31
C ILE A 31 29.06 -24.47 22.31
N ARG A 32 29.23 -24.70 23.62
CA ARG A 32 29.12 -23.60 24.60
C ARG A 32 30.22 -22.56 24.42
N GLN A 33 31.41 -23.00 24.04
CA GLN A 33 32.57 -22.14 23.82
C GLN A 33 32.54 -21.41 22.47
N SER A 34 31.67 -21.78 21.52
CA SER A 34 31.53 -21.10 20.23
C SER A 34 30.75 -19.78 20.30
N LYS A 35 30.31 -19.35 21.49
CA LYS A 35 29.50 -18.13 21.68
C LYS A 35 30.09 -16.91 20.96
N GLN A 36 31.40 -16.69 21.05
CA GLN A 36 32.05 -15.55 20.42
C GLN A 36 31.94 -15.59 18.89
N LEU A 37 32.22 -16.74 18.26
CA LEU A 37 32.01 -16.91 16.82
C LEU A 37 30.56 -16.63 16.44
N LEU A 38 29.61 -17.19 17.20
CA LEU A 38 28.20 -16.97 16.91
C LEU A 38 27.84 -15.48 17.01
N GLU A 39 28.42 -14.72 17.94
CA GLU A 39 28.24 -13.26 18.03
C GLU A 39 28.81 -12.54 16.80
N GLU A 40 29.98 -12.94 16.31
CA GLU A 40 30.62 -12.38 15.09
C GLU A 40 29.81 -12.66 13.82
N LEU A 41 29.20 -13.85 13.72
CA LEU A 41 28.32 -14.23 12.62
C LEU A 41 26.88 -13.67 12.76
N ASN A 42 26.53 -13.09 13.90
CA ASN A 42 25.15 -12.67 14.16
C ASN A 42 24.82 -11.32 13.50
N GLU A 43 24.16 -11.39 12.36
CA GLU A 43 23.66 -10.19 11.66
C GLU A 43 22.61 -9.41 12.48
N LYS A 44 22.30 -8.18 12.04
CA LYS A 44 21.34 -7.31 12.72
C LYS A 44 19.94 -7.92 12.69
N TYR A 45 19.24 -7.83 13.83
CA TYR A 45 17.92 -8.40 14.07
C TYR A 45 17.85 -9.92 13.93
N GLN A 46 18.94 -10.59 14.29
CA GLN A 46 19.04 -12.03 14.26
C GLN A 46 19.33 -12.61 15.65
N LEU A 47 18.80 -13.80 15.84
CA LEU A 47 19.00 -14.65 16.99
C LEU A 47 19.53 -15.98 16.45
N ILE A 48 20.66 -16.43 16.99
CA ILE A 48 21.23 -17.74 16.69
C ILE A 48 21.22 -18.56 17.97
N ARG A 49 20.72 -19.79 17.91
CA ARG A 49 20.71 -20.74 19.01
C ARG A 49 21.19 -22.11 18.53
N VAL A 50 21.87 -22.83 19.40
CA VAL A 50 22.08 -24.27 19.23
C VAL A 50 21.34 -25.00 20.34
N LEU A 51 20.50 -25.94 19.95
CA LEU A 51 19.63 -26.70 20.82
C LEU A 51 20.13 -28.15 20.93
N ASP A 52 19.94 -28.78 22.09
CA ASP A 52 20.12 -30.22 22.23
C ASP A 52 18.94 -31.00 21.62
N ARG A 53 19.04 -32.34 21.55
CA ARG A 53 17.97 -33.21 21.04
C ARG A 53 16.62 -33.05 21.78
N LYS A 54 16.63 -32.54 23.02
CA LYS A 54 15.42 -32.30 23.83
C LYS A 54 14.86 -30.89 23.61
N GLY A 55 15.52 -30.05 22.80
CA GLY A 55 15.15 -28.66 22.56
C GLY A 55 15.69 -27.68 23.61
N ASN A 56 16.58 -28.09 24.51
CA ASN A 56 17.19 -27.18 25.47
C ASN A 56 18.27 -26.33 24.79
N VAL A 57 18.28 -25.04 25.10
CA VAL A 57 19.30 -24.11 24.59
C VAL A 57 20.66 -24.44 25.20
N VAL A 58 21.63 -24.80 24.36
CA VAL A 58 23.03 -25.01 24.75
C VAL A 58 23.83 -23.71 24.66
N VAL A 59 23.61 -22.94 23.59
CA VAL A 59 24.17 -21.60 23.40
C VAL A 59 23.16 -20.74 22.62
N SER A 60 23.11 -19.45 22.94
CA SER A 60 22.25 -18.47 22.28
C SER A 60 22.95 -17.13 22.22
N VAL A 61 22.86 -16.46 21.07
CA VAL A 61 23.33 -15.10 20.85
C VAL A 61 22.25 -14.30 20.14
N SER A 62 22.05 -13.04 20.54
CA SER A 62 21.02 -12.17 19.98
C SER A 62 21.63 -10.83 19.61
N ASN A 63 21.25 -10.32 18.44
CA ASN A 63 21.61 -9.00 17.95
C ASN A 63 20.31 -8.24 17.61
N GLY A 64 19.54 -7.87 18.64
CA GLY A 64 18.29 -7.11 18.48
C GLY A 64 17.08 -7.93 18.00
N ALA A 65 17.14 -9.26 18.10
CA ALA A 65 15.98 -10.14 17.92
C ALA A 65 15.74 -11.00 19.16
N SER A 66 14.53 -10.93 19.69
CA SER A 66 14.06 -11.78 20.79
C SER A 66 12.81 -12.50 20.35
N ILE A 67 12.83 -13.84 20.41
CA ILE A 67 11.67 -14.66 20.14
C ILE A 67 11.45 -15.63 21.30
N SER A 68 10.20 -15.72 21.75
CA SER A 68 9.75 -16.69 22.73
C SER A 68 8.95 -17.74 21.98
N LEU A 69 9.64 -18.76 21.48
CA LEU A 69 9.01 -19.92 20.85
C LEU A 69 9.04 -21.08 21.83
N SER A 70 7.98 -21.87 21.82
CA SER A 70 8.04 -23.22 22.38
C SER A 70 9.03 -24.04 21.56
N PRO A 71 9.83 -24.92 22.18
CA PRO A 71 10.72 -25.81 21.42
C PRO A 71 9.87 -26.68 20.49
N SER A 72 9.98 -26.45 19.18
CA SER A 72 9.58 -27.45 18.20
C SER A 72 10.57 -28.61 18.31
N GLY A 73 10.10 -29.85 18.18
CA GLY A 73 11.01 -31.00 18.14
C GLY A 73 12.13 -30.82 17.10
N ALA A 74 13.24 -31.53 17.29
CA ALA A 74 14.36 -31.48 16.36
C ALA A 74 13.89 -31.84 14.93
N PRO A 75 14.10 -30.95 13.93
CA PRO A 75 13.71 -31.24 12.56
C PRO A 75 14.55 -32.40 12.01
N LYS A 76 14.01 -33.13 11.03
CA LYS A 76 14.76 -34.20 10.35
C LYS A 76 15.63 -33.70 9.20
N GLU A 77 15.27 -32.54 8.64
CA GLU A 77 15.87 -31.90 7.47
C GLU A 77 15.83 -30.38 7.67
N LEU A 78 16.55 -29.62 6.85
CA LEU A 78 16.47 -28.16 6.82
C LEU A 78 15.00 -27.70 6.72
N GLN A 79 14.54 -26.93 7.70
CA GLN A 79 13.21 -26.33 7.71
C GLN A 79 13.31 -24.81 7.77
N MET A 80 12.43 -24.14 7.01
CA MET A 80 12.35 -22.70 6.97
C MET A 80 10.89 -22.27 7.09
N ASP A 81 10.56 -21.65 8.21
CA ASP A 81 9.21 -21.28 8.58
C ASP A 81 9.08 -19.77 8.75
N TYR A 82 7.90 -19.25 8.42
CA TYR A 82 7.53 -17.86 8.64
C TYR A 82 6.60 -17.74 9.84
N HIS A 83 6.99 -16.96 10.83
CA HIS A 83 6.20 -16.75 12.04
C HIS A 83 5.86 -15.28 12.24
N PHE A 84 4.66 -15.04 12.74
CA PHE A 84 4.23 -13.74 13.20
C PHE A 84 4.17 -13.76 14.72
N VAL A 85 5.03 -12.97 15.38
CA VAL A 85 5.17 -12.93 16.85
C VAL A 85 5.28 -11.47 17.27
N ASN A 86 4.43 -11.03 18.21
CA ASN A 86 4.43 -9.66 18.74
C ASN A 86 4.37 -8.58 17.65
N ASP A 87 3.47 -8.72 16.68
CA ASP A 87 3.31 -7.83 15.51
C ASP A 87 4.51 -7.75 14.56
N GLU A 88 5.46 -8.68 14.70
CA GLU A 88 6.66 -8.73 13.88
C GLU A 88 6.74 -10.04 13.11
N ARG A 89 7.19 -9.94 11.86
CA ARG A 89 7.48 -11.10 11.03
C ARG A 89 8.88 -11.59 11.30
N PHE A 90 8.99 -12.90 11.51
CA PHE A 90 10.25 -13.61 11.61
C PHE A 90 10.32 -14.67 10.53
N ILE A 91 11.52 -14.87 10.01
CA ILE A 91 11.90 -16.08 9.31
C ILE A 91 12.75 -16.92 10.26
N ILE A 92 12.44 -18.21 10.35
CA ILE A 92 13.10 -19.15 11.24
C ILE A 92 13.65 -20.27 10.38
N LEU A 93 14.97 -20.45 10.39
CA LEU A 93 15.62 -21.61 9.79
C LEU A 93 16.05 -22.55 10.91
N ARG A 94 15.71 -23.84 10.78
CA ARG A 94 16.18 -24.91 11.66
C ARG A 94 16.92 -25.96 10.85
N GLU A 95 18.20 -26.14 11.17
CA GLU A 95 19.07 -27.15 10.57
C GLU A 95 19.40 -28.24 11.59
N PRO A 96 19.20 -29.52 11.27
CA PRO A 96 19.62 -30.60 12.17
C PRO A 96 21.14 -30.68 12.26
N LEU A 97 21.69 -30.54 13.46
CA LEU A 97 23.12 -30.72 13.71
C LEU A 97 23.38 -32.19 14.06
N HIS A 98 23.84 -32.96 13.07
CA HIS A 98 24.20 -34.37 13.23
C HIS A 98 25.70 -34.58 13.03
N THR A 99 26.38 -34.89 14.13
CA THR A 99 27.78 -35.34 14.13
C THR A 99 27.89 -36.70 14.81
N SER A 100 29.07 -37.31 14.77
CA SER A 100 29.31 -38.61 15.42
C SER A 100 29.06 -38.59 16.94
N THR A 101 29.17 -37.43 17.58
CA THR A 101 29.13 -37.26 19.05
C THR A 101 28.02 -36.33 19.53
N VAL A 102 27.56 -35.40 18.68
CA VAL A 102 26.54 -34.41 19.01
C VAL A 102 25.35 -34.52 18.07
N ASN A 103 24.16 -34.59 18.66
CA ASN A 103 22.87 -34.52 17.98
C ASN A 103 22.06 -33.35 18.55
N GLY A 104 21.76 -32.37 17.72
CA GLY A 104 21.07 -31.14 18.10
C GLY A 104 20.44 -30.43 16.92
N THR A 105 20.21 -29.13 17.08
CA THR A 105 19.62 -28.28 16.04
C THR A 105 20.25 -26.90 16.09
N ILE A 106 20.66 -26.38 14.94
CA ILE A 106 21.00 -24.96 14.77
C ILE A 106 19.70 -24.24 14.39
N GLU A 107 19.30 -23.25 15.19
CA GLU A 107 18.13 -22.42 14.93
C GLU A 107 18.58 -20.97 14.73
N ILE A 108 18.18 -20.39 13.59
CA ILE A 108 18.37 -18.97 13.31
C ILE A 108 16.99 -18.33 13.12
N ALA A 109 16.67 -17.34 13.95
CA ALA A 109 15.47 -16.52 13.79
C ALA A 109 15.87 -15.09 13.44
N ARG A 110 15.36 -14.57 12.33
CA ARG A 110 15.62 -13.20 11.87
C ARG A 110 14.33 -12.41 11.74
N ARG A 111 14.30 -11.21 12.33
CA ARG A 111 13.18 -10.28 12.22
C ARG A 111 13.22 -9.56 10.87
N LEU A 112 12.10 -9.57 10.14
CA LEU A 112 11.94 -8.92 8.84
C LEU A 112 11.62 -7.42 8.98
N VAL A 113 12.50 -6.65 9.64
CA VAL A 113 12.28 -5.22 9.96
C VAL A 113 12.15 -4.35 8.71
N LYS A 114 12.96 -4.60 7.67
CA LYS A 114 12.93 -3.85 6.41
C LYS A 114 11.55 -3.92 5.74
N PHE A 115 10.86 -5.06 5.88
CA PHE A 115 9.53 -5.24 5.34
C PHE A 115 8.53 -4.27 5.99
N GLN A 116 8.56 -4.15 7.32
CA GLN A 116 7.64 -3.27 8.04
C GLN A 116 7.89 -1.79 7.74
N GLN A 117 9.16 -1.39 7.69
CA GLN A 117 9.53 -0.01 7.33
C GLN A 117 9.07 0.35 5.91
N MET A 118 9.23 -0.57 4.95
CA MET A 118 8.75 -0.38 3.59
C MET A 118 7.23 -0.24 3.52
N MET A 119 6.48 -1.08 4.25
CA MET A 119 5.02 -0.95 4.32
C MET A 119 4.58 0.39 4.91
N ASN A 120 5.22 0.84 6.00
CA ASN A 120 4.92 2.14 6.60
C ASN A 120 5.21 3.30 5.63
N MET A 121 6.32 3.22 4.88
CA MET A 121 6.66 4.21 3.87
C MET A 121 5.63 4.26 2.73
N LEU A 122 5.20 3.08 2.23
CA LEU A 122 4.16 3.01 1.21
C LEU A 122 2.84 3.59 1.72
N PHE A 123 2.43 3.25 2.94
CA PHE A 123 1.22 3.80 3.56
C PHE A 123 1.29 5.33 3.66
N PHE A 124 2.44 5.88 4.06
CA PHE A 124 2.67 7.32 4.10
C PHE A 124 2.52 7.96 2.70
N ILE A 125 3.18 7.39 1.68
CA ILE A 125 3.09 7.88 0.30
C ILE A 125 1.65 7.84 -0.21
N MET A 126 0.94 6.73 0.00
CA MET A 126 -0.47 6.58 -0.40
C MET A 126 -1.36 7.61 0.30
N THR A 127 -1.11 7.86 1.59
CA THR A 127 -1.86 8.88 2.36
C THR A 127 -1.63 10.28 1.80
N VAL A 128 -0.37 10.64 1.50
CA VAL A 128 -0.03 11.94 0.90
C VAL A 128 -0.69 12.10 -0.48
N ILE A 129 -0.59 11.08 -1.34
CA ILE A 129 -1.25 11.10 -2.65
C ILE A 129 -2.76 11.23 -2.51
N GLY A 130 -3.37 10.50 -1.57
CA GLY A 130 -4.81 10.56 -1.29
C GLY A 130 -5.26 11.96 -0.87
N ILE A 131 -4.52 12.61 0.03
CA ILE A 131 -4.82 13.98 0.47
C ILE A 131 -4.69 14.97 -0.70
N VAL A 132 -3.62 14.87 -1.49
CA VAL A 132 -3.41 15.73 -2.66
C VAL A 132 -4.53 15.53 -3.69
N ALA A 133 -4.90 14.28 -3.98
CA ALA A 133 -5.99 13.95 -4.88
C ALA A 133 -7.34 14.49 -4.38
N MET A 134 -7.59 14.42 -3.08
CA MET A 134 -8.81 14.97 -2.46
C MET A 134 -8.89 16.49 -2.62
N ILE A 135 -7.79 17.21 -2.36
CA ILE A 135 -7.73 18.67 -2.53
C ILE A 135 -7.91 19.04 -4.01
N MET A 136 -7.23 18.34 -4.91
CA MET A 136 -7.34 18.55 -6.36
C MET A 136 -8.76 18.29 -6.86
N SER A 137 -9.40 17.22 -6.40
CA SER A 137 -10.79 16.90 -6.73
C SER A 137 -11.75 18.00 -6.25
N ALA A 138 -11.57 18.50 -5.02
CA ALA A 138 -12.36 19.60 -4.50
C ALA A 138 -12.17 20.89 -5.32
N PHE A 139 -10.94 21.19 -5.72
CA PHE A 139 -10.62 22.36 -6.53
C PHE A 139 -11.23 22.28 -7.93
N ILE A 140 -11.02 21.16 -8.63
CA ILE A 140 -11.58 20.91 -9.97
C ILE A 140 -13.11 20.90 -9.91
N GLY A 141 -13.68 20.21 -8.92
CA GLY A 141 -15.13 20.15 -8.72
C GLY A 141 -15.72 21.54 -8.50
N ARG A 142 -15.05 22.40 -7.72
CA ARG A 142 -15.47 23.79 -7.52
C ARG A 142 -15.42 24.61 -8.81
N LEU A 143 -14.35 24.48 -9.60
CA LEU A 143 -14.22 25.19 -10.88
C LEU A 143 -15.32 24.78 -11.88
N VAL A 144 -15.56 23.48 -12.01
CA VAL A 144 -16.62 22.94 -12.89
C VAL A 144 -17.99 23.42 -12.42
N ALA A 145 -18.28 23.33 -11.11
CA ALA A 145 -19.54 23.80 -10.55
C ALA A 145 -19.76 25.30 -10.80
N GLN A 146 -18.75 26.14 -10.58
CA GLN A 146 -18.87 27.59 -10.80
C GLN A 146 -19.12 27.93 -12.27
N ASN A 147 -18.37 27.33 -13.20
CA ASN A 147 -18.52 27.60 -14.62
C ASN A 147 -19.86 27.09 -15.16
N PHE A 148 -20.24 25.85 -14.83
CA PHE A 148 -21.45 25.23 -15.38
C PHE A 148 -22.72 25.75 -14.71
N VAL A 149 -22.81 25.68 -13.37
CA VAL A 149 -24.00 26.12 -12.62
C VAL A 149 -24.20 27.63 -12.72
N GLY A 150 -23.12 28.41 -12.77
CA GLY A 150 -23.18 29.86 -12.95
C GLY A 150 -23.81 30.26 -14.29
N ARG A 151 -23.39 29.61 -15.39
CA ARG A 151 -23.99 29.81 -16.73
C ARG A 151 -25.45 29.38 -16.74
N LEU A 152 -25.77 28.22 -16.17
CA LEU A 152 -27.15 27.72 -16.09
C LEU A 152 -28.07 28.70 -15.33
N LYS A 153 -27.64 29.20 -14.17
CA LYS A 153 -28.42 30.16 -13.38
C LYS A 153 -28.68 31.45 -14.15
N THR A 154 -27.70 31.92 -14.92
CA THR A 154 -27.84 33.12 -15.77
C THR A 154 -28.85 32.85 -16.88
N LEU A 155 -28.76 31.70 -17.55
CA LEU A 155 -29.69 31.28 -18.58
C LEU A 155 -31.14 31.22 -18.07
N THR A 156 -31.37 30.53 -16.94
CA THR A 156 -32.68 30.42 -16.31
C THR A 156 -33.25 31.80 -15.93
N LYS A 157 -32.41 32.69 -15.39
CA LYS A 157 -32.81 34.05 -15.05
C LYS A 157 -33.26 34.84 -16.28
N THR A 158 -32.50 34.77 -17.38
CA THR A 158 -32.84 35.44 -18.63
C THR A 158 -34.15 34.90 -19.23
N MET A 159 -34.36 33.58 -19.21
CA MET A 159 -35.62 32.96 -19.66
C MET A 159 -36.83 33.45 -18.82
N MET A 160 -36.68 33.51 -17.49
CA MET A 160 -37.73 34.05 -16.61
C MET A 160 -38.02 35.53 -16.88
N ASP A 161 -36.99 36.33 -17.13
CA ASP A 161 -37.15 37.74 -17.49
C ASP A 161 -37.89 37.91 -18.83
N ILE A 162 -37.57 37.12 -19.85
CA ILE A 162 -38.28 37.14 -21.15
C ILE A 162 -39.75 36.76 -20.97
N LYS A 163 -40.03 35.70 -20.20
CA LYS A 163 -41.40 35.26 -19.89
C LYS A 163 -42.23 36.38 -19.24
N ASN A 164 -41.63 37.12 -18.30
CA ASN A 164 -42.36 38.09 -17.47
C ASN A 164 -42.41 39.51 -18.07
N LYS A 165 -41.39 39.93 -18.84
CA LYS A 165 -41.22 41.34 -19.29
C LYS A 165 -41.48 41.55 -20.77
N GLY A 166 -41.72 40.48 -21.53
CA GLY A 166 -42.16 40.56 -22.93
C GLY A 166 -41.28 39.77 -23.89
N MET A 167 -41.94 39.09 -24.81
CA MET A 167 -41.35 38.12 -25.75
C MET A 167 -40.46 38.72 -26.82
N LYS A 168 -40.33 40.05 -26.91
CA LYS A 168 -39.45 40.72 -27.90
C LYS A 168 -37.96 40.64 -27.56
N LYS A 169 -37.63 40.28 -26.32
CA LYS A 169 -36.23 40.15 -25.89
C LYS A 169 -35.73 38.73 -26.20
N ARG A 170 -34.50 38.61 -26.68
CA ARG A 170 -33.82 37.34 -26.98
C ARG A 170 -32.67 37.11 -26.00
N ILE A 171 -32.28 35.85 -25.85
CA ILE A 171 -31.08 35.48 -25.12
C ILE A 171 -29.88 35.82 -25.99
N ASP A 172 -28.90 36.53 -25.42
CA ASP A 172 -27.60 36.75 -26.08
C ASP A 172 -26.82 35.44 -26.07
N VAL A 173 -26.50 34.93 -27.26
CA VAL A 173 -25.85 33.63 -27.44
C VAL A 173 -24.34 33.86 -27.53
N PRO A 174 -23.54 33.38 -26.55
CA PRO A 174 -22.09 33.49 -26.62
C PRO A 174 -21.54 32.77 -27.86
N ALA A 175 -20.38 33.19 -28.37
CA ALA A 175 -19.67 32.51 -29.46
C ALA A 175 -19.06 31.14 -29.06
N SER A 176 -19.53 30.56 -27.95
CA SER A 176 -19.14 29.22 -27.51
C SER A 176 -19.90 28.20 -28.36
N ASN A 177 -19.23 27.17 -28.86
CA ASN A 177 -19.89 26.05 -29.58
C ASN A 177 -20.10 24.87 -28.62
N ASP A 178 -20.63 25.15 -27.43
CA ASP A 178 -20.98 24.15 -26.43
C ASP A 178 -22.49 23.89 -26.40
N GLU A 179 -22.90 22.84 -25.69
CA GLU A 179 -24.30 22.40 -25.57
C GLU A 179 -25.19 23.51 -24.98
N MET A 180 -24.62 24.42 -24.19
CA MET A 180 -25.34 25.57 -23.63
C MET A 180 -25.73 26.59 -24.70
N SER A 181 -24.84 26.86 -25.65
CA SER A 181 -25.09 27.82 -26.72
C SER A 181 -26.11 27.27 -27.72
N GLU A 182 -26.08 25.95 -27.98
CA GLU A 182 -27.11 25.27 -28.77
C GLU A 182 -28.50 25.38 -28.13
N LEU A 183 -28.61 25.15 -26.82
CA LEU A 183 -29.86 25.32 -26.07
C LEU A 183 -30.38 26.77 -26.16
N MET A 184 -29.51 27.77 -26.04
CA MET A 184 -29.89 29.18 -26.15
C MET A 184 -30.43 29.51 -27.56
N MET A 185 -29.80 29.00 -28.61
CA MET A 185 -30.28 29.17 -29.99
C MET A 185 -31.65 28.53 -30.19
N MET A 186 -31.84 27.31 -29.69
CA MET A 186 -33.12 26.59 -29.83
C MET A 186 -34.26 27.33 -29.11
N PHE A 187 -33.99 27.86 -27.91
CA PHE A 187 -34.95 28.70 -27.19
C PHE A 187 -35.32 29.96 -27.98
N ASN A 188 -34.33 30.67 -28.54
CA ASN A 188 -34.59 31.87 -29.36
C ASN A 188 -35.46 31.54 -30.58
N LYS A 189 -35.18 30.42 -31.28
CA LYS A 189 -36.00 29.96 -32.42
C LYS A 189 -37.45 29.67 -32.02
N MET A 190 -37.68 29.02 -30.88
CA MET A 190 -39.03 28.80 -30.37
C MET A 190 -39.75 30.11 -30.08
N MET A 191 -39.06 31.10 -29.51
CA MET A 191 -39.64 32.42 -29.25
C MET A 191 -40.00 33.16 -30.54
N ASP A 192 -39.18 33.02 -31.60
CA ASP A 192 -39.49 33.58 -32.92
C ASP A 192 -40.76 32.96 -33.52
N GLU A 193 -40.96 31.66 -33.34
CA GLU A 193 -42.17 30.97 -33.81
C GLU A 193 -43.42 31.40 -33.04
N ILE A 194 -43.33 31.48 -31.70
CA ILE A 194 -44.42 31.99 -30.86
C ILE A 194 -44.81 33.42 -31.25
N GLU A 195 -43.83 34.31 -31.46
CA GLU A 195 -44.08 35.69 -31.87
C GLU A 195 -44.79 35.77 -33.23
N ARG A 196 -44.35 34.97 -34.21
CA ARG A 196 -45.03 34.87 -35.53
C ARG A 196 -46.47 34.39 -35.42
N LEU A 197 -46.74 33.38 -34.59
CA LEU A 197 -48.10 32.88 -34.38
C LEU A 197 -49.02 33.93 -33.73
N PHE A 198 -48.49 34.68 -32.76
CA PHE A 198 -49.22 35.80 -32.14
C PHE A 198 -49.53 36.93 -33.14
N ASP A 199 -48.57 37.27 -34.01
CA ASP A 199 -48.75 38.31 -35.03
C ASP A 199 -49.77 37.89 -36.10
N GLN A 200 -49.76 36.62 -36.52
CA GLN A 200 -50.77 36.06 -37.42
C GLN A 200 -52.18 36.10 -36.82
N GLN A 201 -52.34 35.73 -35.53
CA GLN A 201 -53.65 35.83 -34.86
C GLN A 201 -54.16 37.26 -34.75
N LYS A 202 -53.29 38.25 -34.52
CA LYS A 202 -53.69 39.67 -34.48
C LYS A 202 -54.20 40.19 -35.83
N GLN A 203 -53.70 39.69 -36.95
CA GLN A 203 -54.16 40.09 -38.28
C GLN A 203 -55.59 39.62 -38.58
N PHE A 204 -56.06 38.53 -37.96
CA PHE A 204 -57.44 38.05 -38.12
C PHE A 204 -58.50 38.90 -37.38
N PHE A 205 -58.13 39.65 -36.35
CA PHE A 205 -59.07 40.54 -35.63
C PHE A 205 -59.18 41.94 -36.25
N ASN A 206 -58.34 42.25 -37.25
CA ASN A 206 -58.30 43.54 -37.95
C ASN A 206 -58.73 43.44 -39.43
N LEU A 207 -59.39 42.34 -39.81
CA LEU A 207 -60.05 42.09 -41.10
C LEU A 207 -61.56 42.01 -40.86
#